data_AF-A0A1H0IAQ5-F1
#
_entry.id   AF-A0A1H0IAQ5-F1
#
_cell.length_a   1.000
_cell.length_b   1.000
_cell.length_c   1.000
_cell.angle_alpha   90.00
_cell.angle_beta   90.00
_cell.angle_gamma   90.00
#
_symmetry.space_group_name_H-M   'P 1'
#
loop_
_entity.id
_entity.type
_entity.pdbx_description
1 polymer ?
#
loop_
_entity_poly.entity_id
_entity_poly.type
_entity_poly.pdbx_seq_one_letter_code
_entity_poly.pdbx_strand_id
1 'polypeptide(L)' 'MKVSMNGLRRNLNGDVETLRRLVEAVLEGEWYDKEDLRDAMNDVIRDSNVLNCVYHKDDPDFSDMGQIEVELLEEEPAE' A
#
# COMPACT_ATOMS: atom_id res chain seq x y z
N MET A 1 19.37 -9.24 10.39
CA MET A 1 18.17 -9.77 9.70
C MET A 1 18.31 -9.40 8.23
N LYS A 2 18.20 -10.33 7.29
CA LYS A 2 18.29 -10.01 5.85
C LYS A 2 16.88 -9.64 5.39
N VAL A 3 16.62 -8.36 5.14
CA VAL A 3 15.33 -7.88 4.64
C VAL A 3 15.36 -7.99 3.11
N SER A 4 14.35 -8.61 2.52
CA SER A 4 14.19 -8.66 1.06
C SER A 4 13.44 -7.42 0.61
N MET A 5 14.06 -6.57 -0.22
CA MET A 5 13.39 -5.38 -0.77
C MET A 5 12.21 -5.76 -1.65
N ASN A 6 12.33 -6.85 -2.41
CA ASN A 6 11.23 -7.38 -3.22
C ASN A 6 10.08 -7.91 -2.36
N GLY A 7 10.38 -8.54 -1.22
CA GLY A 7 9.36 -8.95 -0.25
C GLY A 7 8.64 -7.75 0.36
N LEU A 8 9.39 -6.73 0.78
CA LEU A 8 8.84 -5.50 1.36
C LEU A 8 7.93 -4.75 0.37
N ARG A 9 8.32 -4.66 -0.90
CA ARG A 9 7.47 -4.03 -1.93
C ARG A 9 6.19 -4.79 -2.19
N ARG A 10 6.24 -6.13 -2.23
CA ARG A 10 5.04 -6.97 -2.39
C ARG A 10 4.08 -6.83 -1.22
N ASN A 11 4.61 -6.76 0.00
CA ASN A 11 3.80 -6.52 1.19
C ASN A 11 3.12 -5.15 1.11
N LEU A 12 3.89 -4.09 0.84
CA LEU A 12 3.34 -2.75 0.68
C LEU A 12 2.27 -2.69 -0.40
N ASN A 13 2.48 -3.34 -1.56
CA ASN A 13 1.49 -3.40 -2.62
C ASN A 13 0.17 -4.05 -2.14
N GLY A 14 0.25 -5.18 -1.43
CA GLY A 14 -0.94 -5.81 -0.84
C GLY A 14 -1.63 -4.96 0.25
N ASP A 15 -0.86 -4.24 1.05
CA ASP A 15 -1.40 -3.31 2.06
C ASP A 15 -2.12 -2.13 1.39
N VAL A 16 -1.56 -1.58 0.32
CA VAL A 16 -2.17 -0.51 -0.48
C VAL A 16 -3.44 -1.00 -1.18
N GLU A 17 -3.46 -2.19 -1.78
CA GLU A 17 -4.66 -2.80 -2.37
C GLU A 17 -5.78 -2.99 -1.33
N THR A 18 -5.41 -3.46 -0.14
CA THR A 18 -6.36 -3.67 0.97
C THR A 18 -6.96 -2.34 1.42
N LEU A 19 -6.13 -1.31 1.61
CA LEU A 19 -6.58 0.02 1.95
C LEU A 19 -7.47 0.61 0.85
N ARG A 20 -7.09 0.48 -0.42
CA ARG A 20 -7.89 0.95 -1.57
C ARG A 20 -9.30 0.37 -1.53
N ARG A 21 -9.43 -0.96 -1.39
CA ARG A 21 -10.73 -1.64 -1.34
C ARG A 21 -11.61 -1.15 -0.19
N LEU A 22 -11.02 -0.89 0.99
CA LEU A 22 -11.76 -0.38 2.14
C LEU A 22 -12.21 1.08 1.94
N VAL A 23 -11.38 1.91 1.28
CA VAL A 23 -11.76 3.27 0.92
C VAL A 23 -12.86 3.28 -0.16
N GLU A 24 -12.79 2.38 -1.15
CA GLU A 24 -13.84 2.20 -2.17
C GLU A 24 -15.19 1.88 -1.53
N ALA A 25 -15.22 0.92 -0.59
CA ALA A 25 -16.43 0.61 0.19
C ALA A 25 -16.97 1.82 0.98
N VAL A 26 -16.08 2.67 1.53
CA VAL A 26 -16.49 3.92 2.20
C VAL A 26 -17.13 4.89 1.22
N LEU A 27 -16.57 5.06 0.03
CA LEU A 27 -17.06 5.99 -0.99
C LEU A 27 -18.40 5.55 -1.57
N GLU A 28 -18.57 4.25 -1.79
CA GLU A 28 -19.81 3.65 -2.29
C GLU A 28 -20.91 3.54 -1.21
N GLY A 29 -20.59 3.89 0.04
CA GLY A 29 -21.51 3.79 1.16
C GLY A 29 -21.80 2.35 1.58
N GLU A 30 -20.93 1.41 1.19
CA GLU A 30 -21.01 0.01 1.60
C GLU A 30 -20.64 -0.17 3.07
N TRP A 31 -20.96 -1.35 3.62
CA TRP A 31 -20.55 -1.69 4.97
C TRP A 31 -19.04 -1.92 5.04
N TYR A 32 -18.40 -1.32 6.04
CA TYR A 32 -16.99 -1.54 6.36
C TYR A 32 -16.78 -1.53 7.88
N ASP A 33 -15.74 -2.21 8.34
CA ASP A 33 -15.30 -2.15 9.73
C ASP A 33 -14.27 -1.02 9.94
N LYS A 34 -14.46 -0.22 11.01
CA LYS A 34 -13.60 0.93 11.31
C LYS A 34 -12.23 0.51 11.84
N GLU A 35 -12.15 -0.61 12.55
CA GLU A 35 -10.89 -1.17 13.03
C GLU A 35 -10.08 -1.70 11.85
N ASP A 36 -10.73 -2.39 10.89
CA ASP A 36 -10.07 -2.87 9.67
C ASP A 36 -9.50 -1.71 8.83
N LEU A 37 -10.27 -0.63 8.64
CA LEU A 37 -9.79 0.55 7.92
C LEU A 37 -8.59 1.22 8.61
N ARG A 38 -8.65 1.35 9.94
CA ARG A 38 -7.54 1.89 10.73
C ARG A 38 -6.30 1.01 10.62
N ASP A 39 -6.47 -0.30 10.73
CA ASP A 39 -5.36 -1.24 10.75
C ASP A 39 -4.71 -1.32 9.35
N ALA A 40 -5.50 -1.33 8.27
CA ALA A 40 -5.00 -1.24 6.89
C ALA A 40 -4.18 0.05 6.65
N MET A 41 -4.66 1.20 7.15
CA MET A 41 -3.90 2.45 7.05
C MET A 41 -2.59 2.40 7.84
N ASN A 42 -2.61 1.82 9.04
CA ASN A 42 -1.41 1.67 9.87
C ASN A 42 -0.37 0.74 9.22
N ASP A 43 -0.82 -0.30 8.53
CA ASP A 43 0.05 -1.25 7.83
C ASP A 43 0.80 -0.55 6.67
N VAL A 44 0.09 0.22 5.83
CA VAL A 44 0.69 1.06 4.77
C VAL A 44 1.71 2.05 5.35
N ILE A 45 1.37 2.74 6.45
CA ILE A 45 2.28 3.69 7.11
C ILE A 45 3.55 2.98 7.60
N ARG A 46 3.41 1.80 8.21
CA ARG A 46 4.54 1.02 8.73
C ARG A 46 5.48 0.61 7.61
N ASP A 47 4.95 0.06 6.52
CA ASP A 47 5.77 -0.43 5.40
C ASP A 47 6.43 0.72 4.62
N SER A 48 5.74 1.85 4.47
CA SER A 48 6.31 3.09 3.95
C SER A 48 7.47 3.62 4.82
N ASN A 49 7.29 3.62 6.14
CA ASN A 49 8.35 4.02 7.07
C ASN A 49 9.58 3.11 6.96
N VAL A 50 9.38 1.79 6.79
CA VAL A 50 10.50 0.85 6.58
C VAL A 50 11.23 1.16 5.28
N LEU A 51 10.52 1.36 4.17
CA LEU A 51 11.14 1.71 2.88
C LEU A 51 11.98 2.98 2.98
N ASN A 52 11.46 4.03 3.63
CA ASN A 52 12.19 5.29 3.83
C ASN A 52 13.46 5.15 4.68
N CYS A 53 13.54 4.12 5.52
CA CYS A 53 14.67 3.87 6.40
C CYS A 53 15.73 2.93 5.81
N VAL A 54 15.48 2.33 4.64
CA VAL A 54 16.39 1.35 4.03
C VAL A 54 17.09 1.96 2.83
N TYR A 55 18.41 1.89 2.80
CA TYR A 55 19.25 2.23 1.64
C TYR A 55 20.26 1.10 1.39
N HIS A 56 20.31 0.58 0.16
CA HIS A 56 21.25 -0.48 -0.19
C HIS A 56 21.93 -0.22 -1.55
N LYS A 57 23.12 0.38 -1.51
CA LYS A 57 23.88 0.82 -2.71
C LYS A 57 24.25 -0.28 -3.71
N ASP A 58 24.38 -1.52 -3.25
CA ASP A 58 24.86 -2.65 -4.06
C ASP A 58 23.71 -3.55 -4.54
N ASP A 59 22.45 -3.16 -4.27
CA ASP A 59 21.27 -3.88 -4.74
C ASP A 59 20.74 -3.20 -6.01
N PRO A 60 20.88 -3.83 -7.20
CA PRO A 60 20.45 -3.23 -8.47
C PRO A 60 18.93 -3.05 -8.55
N ASP A 61 18.16 -3.83 -7.79
CA ASP A 61 16.70 -3.76 -7.77
C ASP A 61 16.21 -2.74 -6.74
N PHE A 62 17.10 -2.09 -5.97
CA PHE A 62 16.76 -1.12 -4.93
C PHE A 62 15.91 0.05 -5.45
N SER A 63 16.02 0.39 -6.74
CA SER A 63 15.22 1.44 -7.38
C SER A 63 14.06 0.92 -8.26
N ASP A 64 13.83 -0.39 -8.33
CA ASP A 64 12.99 -0.99 -9.39
C ASP A 64 11.51 -0.54 -9.46
N MET A 65 10.71 -0.28 -8.43
CA MET A 65 9.30 0.21 -8.56
C MET A 65 8.26 -0.54 -9.44
N GLY A 66 8.60 -1.57 -10.23
CA GLY A 66 7.68 -2.19 -11.21
C GLY A 66 6.52 -3.01 -10.64
N GLN A 67 6.45 -3.19 -9.31
CA GLN A 67 5.41 -3.95 -8.61
C GLN A 67 4.69 -3.13 -7.54
N ILE A 68 4.72 -1.80 -7.62
CA ILE A 68 4.14 -0.92 -6.59
C ILE A 68 2.83 -0.27 -7.06
N GLU A 69 2.60 -0.21 -8.37
CA GLU A 69 1.44 0.50 -8.92
C GLU A 69 0.13 -0.21 -8.58
N VAL A 70 -0.80 0.55 -8.03
CA VAL A 70 -2.19 0.15 -7.76
C VAL A 70 -3.08 1.19 -8.45
N GLU A 71 -4.17 0.74 -9.06
CA GLU A 71 -5.11 1.62 -9.75
C GLU A 71 -5.70 2.67 -8.78
N LEU A 72 -5.78 3.91 -9.25
CA LEU A 72 -6.35 5.00 -8.47
C LEU A 72 -7.87 4.82 -8.29
N LEU A 73 -8.41 5.40 -7.23
CA LEU A 73 -9.85 5.57 -7.09
C LEU A 73 -10.27 6.75 -7.95
N GLU A 74 -11.23 6.54 -8.86
CA GLU A 74 -11.79 7.58 -9.72
C GLU A 74 -13.08 8.14 -9.09
N GLU A 75 -13.30 9.46 -9.18
CA GLU A 75 -14.62 10.03 -8.86
C GLU A 75 -15.60 9.68 -10.00
N GLU A 76 -16.77 9.13 -9.67
CA GLU A 76 -17.85 9.07 -10.66
C GLU A 76 -18.21 10.49 -11.12
N PRO A 77 -18.34 10.74 -12.43
CA PRO A 77 -18.70 12.06 -12.92
C PRO A 77 -20.08 12.45 -12.36
N ALA A 78 -20.16 13.60 -11.69
CA ALA A 78 -21.40 14.13 -11.15
C ALA A 78 -22.45 14.30 -12.28
N GLU A 79 -23.60 13.62 -12.16
CA GLU A 79 -24.78 13.78 -13.03
C GLU A 79 -25.51 15.12 -12.81
#